data_AF-A0A8B7UUI2-F1
#
_entry.id   AF-A0A8B7UUI2-F1
#
_cell.length_a   1.000
_cell.length_b   1.000
_cell.length_c   1.000
_cell.angle_alpha   90.00
_cell.angle_beta   90.00
_cell.angle_gamma   90.00
#
_symmetry.space_group_name_H-M   'P 1'
#
loop_
_entity.id
_entity.type
_entity.pdbx_description
1 polymer ?
#
loop_
_entity_poly.entity_id
_entity_poly.type
_entity_poly.pdbx_seq_one_letter_code
_entity_poly.pdbx_strand_id
1 'polypeptide(L)'
;MNGVLIPHTPIAVDFWSLRRAGGARLFFLSHLHSDHTVGLSSTWSRPLYCSPITAHLLHRHLQVSKQWIRALEVGESHVLPLDEIGRETMTVTLMDANHCPGSVMFFFEGYFGTILYTGDFRYTPSMLKEPALTLGKQIHTLYLDNTNCNPALVLPSRQEAAHQIVQLIRKHPQHNIKIGLYSLGKESLLEQLALEFQTWVVLSPRRLELVRLLGLADVFTVEENAGRIHAVDHVEICHSAMLHWNKTHPTIAILPTSRKIRRPHPDIHIIPYSDHSSFSELRDFVAALKPCRVVPIVSRQPCEDYFQDSLSPRPSMPMIPDSVQQYMGSFPRKPSTLWLLERRLKRPRVQGVMFESPEVKAGQSQADRDSKKTKKEKLSPRAGNLEKSSPHPLKVKKQLFPDLCSKEWAEAVPSCESQKMVTVLTAPLGFSVQLKFADEEFLSPETREEIGLGSPLIPREDSDGPAAAGNQSAWIGHGSPLSHSSKAAPLLGTESRGLSLKYLLTPVNFFQAEFCSRSFDQQVEKYHKLLKYRQENPD
;
A
#
# COMPACT_ATOMS: atom_id res chain seq x y z
N MET A 1 2.92 -5.63 -13.86
CA MET A 1 3.84 -4.56 -14.28
C MET A 1 2.94 -3.43 -14.68
N ASN A 2 2.70 -2.54 -13.73
CA ASN A 2 1.71 -1.48 -13.83
C ASN A 2 2.47 -0.15 -13.91
N GLY A 3 3.44 -0.12 -14.83
CA GLY A 3 4.40 0.97 -14.98
C GLY A 3 4.33 1.59 -16.36
N VAL A 4 4.59 2.89 -16.42
CA VAL A 4 4.32 3.74 -17.58
C VAL A 4 5.58 4.51 -17.98
N LEU A 5 5.83 4.57 -19.29
CA LEU A 5 6.70 5.56 -19.90
C LEU A 5 5.82 6.71 -20.36
N ILE A 6 5.95 7.89 -19.76
CA ILE A 6 5.06 9.03 -20.04
C ILE A 6 5.42 9.57 -21.44
N PRO A 7 4.52 9.50 -22.45
CA PRO A 7 4.85 9.88 -23.82
C PRO A 7 5.31 11.32 -23.93
N HIS A 8 6.23 11.59 -24.87
CA HIS A 8 6.81 12.92 -25.12
C HIS A 8 7.57 13.53 -23.92
N THR A 9 7.97 12.73 -22.93
CA THR A 9 8.78 13.15 -21.77
C THR A 9 9.94 12.18 -21.51
N PRO A 10 10.97 12.59 -20.76
CA PRO A 10 12.02 11.70 -20.24
C PRO A 10 11.58 10.91 -18.98
N ILE A 11 10.29 10.87 -18.64
CA ILE A 11 9.77 10.36 -17.35
C ILE A 11 9.29 8.91 -17.47
N ALA A 12 9.71 8.08 -16.52
CA ALA A 12 9.22 6.72 -16.30
C ALA A 12 8.71 6.58 -14.85
N VAL A 13 7.53 5.99 -14.66
CA VAL A 13 6.98 5.69 -13.34
C VAL A 13 6.71 4.18 -13.24
N ASP A 14 7.18 3.55 -12.17
CA ASP A 14 7.06 2.10 -11.90
C ASP A 14 7.59 1.19 -13.04
N PHE A 15 8.52 1.71 -13.85
CA PHE A 15 9.00 1.05 -15.08
C PHE A 15 10.53 0.93 -15.12
N TRP A 16 11.03 -0.30 -14.96
CA TRP A 16 12.45 -0.58 -14.71
C TRP A 16 13.16 -1.29 -15.87
N SER A 17 12.48 -1.53 -16.99
CA SER A 17 13.07 -2.20 -18.15
C SER A 17 13.87 -1.24 -19.01
N LEU A 18 15.16 -1.03 -18.68
CA LEU A 18 16.06 -0.13 -19.41
C LEU A 18 16.12 -0.40 -20.92
N ARG A 19 15.96 -1.67 -21.35
CA ARG A 19 15.90 -2.05 -22.78
C ARG A 19 14.69 -1.47 -23.52
N ARG A 20 13.59 -1.20 -22.80
CA ARG A 20 12.34 -0.62 -23.33
C ARG A 20 12.22 0.88 -23.05
N ALA A 21 12.94 1.38 -22.04
CA ALA A 21 12.90 2.77 -21.57
C ALA A 21 13.93 3.69 -22.27
N GLY A 22 14.10 3.57 -23.59
CA GLY A 22 15.23 4.21 -24.30
C GLY A 22 15.32 5.74 -24.16
N GLY A 23 14.18 6.43 -24.14
CA GLY A 23 14.11 7.89 -23.91
C GLY A 23 14.04 8.30 -22.45
N ALA A 24 13.82 7.37 -21.51
CA ALA A 24 13.66 7.73 -20.10
C ALA A 24 15.00 8.12 -19.47
N ARG A 25 14.95 9.10 -18.57
CA ARG A 25 16.08 9.61 -17.79
C ARG A 25 15.74 9.80 -16.32
N LEU A 26 14.50 10.20 -16.01
CA LEU A 26 13.99 10.32 -14.65
C LEU A 26 13.07 9.13 -14.36
N PHE A 27 13.33 8.44 -13.25
CA PHE A 27 12.61 7.22 -12.85
C PHE A 27 11.94 7.44 -11.49
N PHE A 28 10.66 7.12 -11.38
CA PHE A 28 9.86 7.30 -10.17
C PHE A 28 9.30 5.95 -9.71
N LEU A 29 9.26 5.72 -8.40
CA LEU A 29 8.64 4.55 -7.77
C LEU A 29 7.53 5.01 -6.83
N SER A 30 6.28 4.70 -7.17
CA SER A 30 5.10 5.11 -6.37
C SER A 30 5.05 4.41 -5.02
N HIS A 31 5.31 3.11 -4.99
CA HIS A 31 5.31 2.26 -3.80
C HIS A 31 5.99 0.90 -4.06
N LEU A 32 6.20 0.10 -3.00
CA LEU A 32 7.03 -1.12 -3.08
C LEU A 32 6.26 -2.44 -3.29
N HIS A 33 5.13 -2.45 -4.01
CA HIS A 33 4.52 -3.72 -4.43
C HIS A 33 5.26 -4.34 -5.62
N SER A 34 5.23 -5.68 -5.69
CA SER A 34 6.05 -6.46 -6.62
C SER A 34 5.79 -6.18 -8.09
N ASP A 35 4.54 -5.85 -8.46
CA ASP A 35 4.13 -5.53 -9.82
C ASP A 35 4.43 -4.09 -10.24
N HIS A 36 4.82 -3.23 -9.29
CA HIS A 36 5.37 -1.88 -9.53
C HIS A 36 6.91 -1.89 -9.52
N THR A 37 7.56 -2.93 -9.00
CA THR A 37 9.03 -3.07 -8.95
C THR A 37 9.62 -4.09 -9.95
N VAL A 38 8.86 -4.55 -10.95
CA VAL A 38 9.30 -5.61 -11.88
C VAL A 38 10.55 -5.19 -12.66
N GLY A 39 11.69 -5.82 -12.36
CA GLY A 39 13.00 -5.53 -12.96
C GLY A 39 13.89 -4.59 -12.16
N LEU A 40 13.41 -4.03 -11.05
CA LEU A 40 14.21 -3.27 -10.08
C LEU A 40 14.92 -4.23 -9.12
N SER A 41 16.22 -4.06 -8.95
CA SER A 41 17.06 -4.89 -8.06
C SER A 41 18.39 -4.19 -7.76
N SER A 42 19.26 -4.82 -6.97
CA SER A 42 20.61 -4.34 -6.65
C SER A 42 21.48 -3.96 -7.84
N THR A 43 21.19 -4.47 -9.05
CA THR A 43 21.93 -4.11 -10.29
C THR A 43 21.51 -2.74 -10.85
N TRP A 44 20.55 -2.05 -10.24
CA TRP A 44 20.08 -0.74 -10.71
C TRP A 44 21.15 0.34 -10.55
N SER A 45 21.31 1.17 -11.59
CA SER A 45 22.46 2.08 -11.77
C SER A 45 22.09 3.45 -12.33
N ARG A 46 20.90 3.97 -11.98
CA ARG A 46 20.42 5.30 -12.38
C ARG A 46 19.70 5.98 -11.21
N PRO A 47 19.64 7.31 -11.12
CA PRO A 47 18.80 7.98 -10.13
C PRO A 47 17.34 7.51 -10.25
N LEU A 48 16.71 7.22 -9.10
CA LEU A 48 15.26 7.05 -8.97
C LEU A 48 14.74 7.88 -7.80
N TYR A 49 13.49 8.30 -7.90
CA TYR A 49 12.81 9.18 -6.95
C TYR A 49 11.60 8.48 -6.33
N CYS A 50 11.42 8.60 -5.00
CA CYS A 50 10.32 8.00 -4.26
C CYS A 50 10.15 8.66 -2.88
N SER A 51 9.10 8.29 -2.13
CA SER A 51 8.92 8.73 -0.74
C SER A 51 10.03 8.21 0.21
N PRO A 52 10.23 8.80 1.40
CA PRO A 52 11.24 8.36 2.37
C PRO A 52 11.04 6.91 2.85
N ILE A 53 9.78 6.52 3.11
CA ILE A 53 9.42 5.15 3.50
C ILE A 53 9.80 4.17 2.37
N THR A 54 9.39 4.48 1.12
CA THR A 54 9.72 3.64 -0.04
C THR A 54 11.23 3.57 -0.28
N ALA A 55 11.97 4.68 -0.08
CA ALA A 55 13.43 4.71 -0.19
C ALA A 55 14.13 3.76 0.80
N HIS A 56 13.70 3.78 2.07
CA HIS A 56 14.20 2.88 3.11
C HIS A 56 13.93 1.41 2.75
N LEU A 57 12.66 1.07 2.48
CA LEU A 57 12.23 -0.29 2.20
C LEU A 57 12.85 -0.83 0.89
N LEU A 58 13.05 0.01 -0.12
CA LEU A 58 13.68 -0.35 -1.38
C LEU A 58 15.13 -0.81 -1.19
N HIS A 59 15.92 -0.03 -0.45
CA HIS A 59 17.29 -0.42 -0.08
C HIS A 59 17.30 -1.70 0.76
N ARG A 60 16.43 -1.78 1.77
CA ARG A 60 16.36 -2.91 2.69
C ARG A 60 15.97 -4.23 2.01
N HIS A 61 15.01 -4.19 1.08
CA HIS A 61 14.37 -5.39 0.53
C HIS A 61 14.79 -5.76 -0.90
N LEU A 62 15.16 -4.81 -1.76
CA LEU A 62 15.66 -5.08 -3.11
C LEU A 62 17.17 -4.76 -3.29
N GLN A 63 17.84 -4.33 -2.21
CA GLN A 63 19.28 -4.07 -2.15
C GLN A 63 19.79 -3.07 -3.20
N VAL A 64 18.92 -2.16 -3.67
CA VAL A 64 19.32 -1.02 -4.51
C VAL A 64 20.31 -0.15 -3.72
N SER A 65 21.42 0.24 -4.35
CA SER A 65 22.43 1.08 -3.68
C SER A 65 21.88 2.46 -3.35
N LYS A 66 22.11 2.92 -2.10
CA LYS A 66 21.63 4.23 -1.59
C LYS A 66 22.04 5.41 -2.48
N GLN A 67 23.19 5.33 -3.16
CA GLN A 67 23.67 6.39 -4.06
C GLN A 67 22.72 6.70 -5.23
N TRP A 68 21.85 5.74 -5.60
CA TRP A 68 20.87 5.85 -6.69
C TRP A 68 19.46 6.23 -6.22
N ILE A 69 19.19 6.11 -4.92
CA ILE A 69 17.89 6.40 -4.34
C ILE A 69 17.86 7.89 -3.97
N ARG A 70 16.79 8.59 -4.36
CA ARG A 70 16.49 9.96 -3.98
C ARG A 70 15.14 9.96 -3.30
N ALA A 71 15.15 10.06 -1.97
CA ALA A 71 13.93 10.36 -1.23
C ALA A 71 13.50 11.79 -1.56
N LEU A 72 12.20 11.99 -1.83
CA LEU A 72 11.57 13.28 -1.99
C LEU A 72 10.45 13.40 -0.95
N GLU A 73 10.31 14.58 -0.36
CA GLU A 73 9.33 14.84 0.69
C GLU A 73 7.90 14.89 0.15
N VAL A 74 7.00 14.25 0.90
CA VAL A 74 5.56 14.24 0.60
C VAL A 74 4.96 15.56 1.08
N GLY A 75 4.14 16.18 0.24
CA GLY A 75 3.59 17.53 0.44
C GLY A 75 4.49 18.66 -0.08
N GLU A 76 5.78 18.40 -0.32
CA GLU A 76 6.73 19.41 -0.82
C GLU A 76 6.92 19.34 -2.35
N SER A 77 7.22 20.49 -2.96
CA SER A 77 7.48 20.64 -4.39
C SER A 77 8.99 20.64 -4.69
N HIS A 78 9.43 19.68 -5.50
CA HIS A 78 10.84 19.44 -5.82
C HIS A 78 11.15 19.78 -7.28
N VAL A 79 12.15 20.62 -7.53
CA VAL A 79 12.57 20.96 -8.90
C VAL A 79 13.63 19.98 -9.40
N LEU A 80 13.39 19.37 -10.57
CA LEU A 80 14.28 18.37 -11.18
C LEU A 80 14.66 18.77 -12.61
N PRO A 81 15.92 18.60 -13.04
CA PRO A 81 16.38 18.94 -14.38
C PRO A 81 15.85 17.95 -15.43
N LEU A 82 15.45 18.48 -16.59
CA LEU A 82 15.00 17.74 -17.76
C LEU A 82 16.04 17.71 -18.89
N ASP A 83 17.23 18.27 -18.66
CA ASP A 83 18.41 18.14 -19.52
C ASP A 83 19.71 18.12 -18.69
N GLU A 84 20.86 17.91 -19.36
CA GLU A 84 22.16 17.71 -18.71
C GLU A 84 22.71 18.97 -18.02
N ILE A 85 22.21 20.15 -18.35
CA ILE A 85 22.67 21.44 -17.80
C ILE A 85 21.63 22.13 -16.90
N GLY A 86 20.45 21.54 -16.73
CA GLY A 86 19.34 22.11 -15.96
C GLY A 86 18.73 23.36 -16.58
N ARG A 87 18.77 23.50 -17.92
CA ARG A 87 18.11 24.62 -18.62
C ARG A 87 16.60 24.45 -18.59
N GLU A 88 16.12 23.26 -18.96
CA GLU A 88 14.73 22.86 -18.80
C GLU A 88 14.56 22.10 -17.48
N THR A 89 13.48 22.38 -16.75
CA THR A 89 13.18 21.76 -15.45
C THR A 89 11.70 21.38 -15.34
N MET A 90 11.38 20.43 -14.47
CA MET A 90 10.02 20.23 -13.97
C MET A 90 9.97 20.38 -12.46
N THR A 91 8.79 20.74 -11.96
CA THR A 91 8.42 20.54 -10.56
C THR A 91 7.74 19.19 -10.42
N VAL A 92 8.05 18.45 -9.35
CA VAL A 92 7.28 17.29 -8.92
C VAL A 92 6.89 17.44 -7.45
N THR A 93 5.60 17.27 -7.16
CA THR A 93 5.07 17.19 -5.80
C THR A 93 4.60 15.77 -5.54
N LEU A 94 5.03 15.18 -4.42
CA LEU A 94 4.53 13.88 -3.96
C LEU A 94 3.32 14.13 -3.04
N MET A 95 2.25 13.37 -3.20
CA MET A 95 1.06 13.42 -2.33
C MET A 95 0.75 12.00 -1.83
N ASP A 96 0.19 11.84 -0.64
CA ASP A 96 -0.17 10.50 -0.14
C ASP A 96 -1.23 9.84 -1.06
N ALA A 97 -0.93 8.62 -1.52
CA ALA A 97 -1.88 7.81 -2.28
C ALA A 97 -2.83 6.99 -1.39
N ASN A 98 -2.62 6.96 -0.07
CA ASN A 98 -3.48 6.31 0.91
C ASN A 98 -3.71 4.80 0.62
N HIS A 99 -2.76 4.16 -0.06
CA HIS A 99 -2.82 2.76 -0.50
C HIS A 99 -2.04 1.85 0.44
N CYS A 100 -0.75 2.10 0.63
CA CYS A 100 0.09 1.36 1.57
C CYS A 100 1.19 2.27 2.14
N PRO A 101 1.91 1.85 3.20
CA PRO A 101 2.95 2.69 3.77
C PRO A 101 4.01 3.10 2.73
N GLY A 102 4.18 4.41 2.55
CA GLY A 102 5.06 5.01 1.55
C GLY A 102 4.49 5.17 0.15
N SER A 103 3.22 4.86 -0.10
CA SER A 103 2.57 5.03 -1.41
C SER A 103 2.32 6.50 -1.73
N VAL A 104 2.74 6.95 -2.91
CA VAL A 104 2.54 8.35 -3.35
C VAL A 104 1.98 8.48 -4.75
N MET A 105 1.13 9.49 -4.92
CA MET A 105 0.80 10.10 -6.21
C MET A 105 1.90 11.10 -6.59
N PHE A 106 2.17 11.26 -7.89
CA PHE A 106 3.09 12.27 -8.41
C PHE A 106 2.33 13.32 -9.22
N PHE A 107 2.49 14.59 -8.84
CA PHE A 107 2.01 15.74 -9.60
C PHE A 107 3.21 16.38 -10.30
N PHE A 108 3.29 16.21 -11.62
CA PHE A 108 4.38 16.72 -12.46
C PHE A 108 3.96 17.99 -13.19
N GLU A 109 4.83 19.00 -13.21
CA GLU A 109 4.61 20.28 -13.90
C GLU A 109 5.85 20.66 -14.72
N GLY A 110 5.71 20.89 -16.02
CA GLY A 110 6.82 21.31 -16.89
C GLY A 110 6.33 21.71 -18.29
N TYR A 111 7.22 21.71 -19.30
CA TYR A 111 6.84 22.02 -20.69
C TYR A 111 5.67 21.18 -21.22
N PHE A 112 5.50 19.96 -20.70
CA PHE A 112 4.44 19.02 -21.05
C PHE A 112 3.06 19.34 -20.41
N GLY A 113 2.96 20.48 -19.71
CA GLY A 113 1.79 20.86 -18.92
C GLY A 113 1.78 20.18 -17.55
N THR A 114 0.58 19.89 -17.04
CA THR A 114 0.38 19.30 -15.71
C THR A 114 -0.09 17.85 -15.82
N ILE A 115 0.64 16.91 -15.21
CA ILE A 115 0.31 15.48 -15.22
C ILE A 115 0.16 14.99 -13.77
N LEU A 116 -0.97 14.36 -13.46
CA LEU A 116 -1.14 13.63 -12.21
C LEU A 116 -1.02 12.13 -12.48
N TYR A 117 -0.18 11.44 -11.72
CA TYR A 117 -0.02 9.99 -11.75
C TYR A 117 -0.36 9.43 -10.36
N THR A 118 -1.44 8.64 -10.24
CA THR A 118 -1.91 8.19 -8.92
C THR A 118 -1.02 7.12 -8.29
N GLY A 119 -0.24 6.37 -9.08
CA GLY A 119 0.18 5.03 -8.64
C GLY A 119 -1.05 4.18 -8.36
N ASP A 120 -0.97 3.27 -7.39
CA ASP A 120 -2.13 2.63 -6.79
C ASP A 120 -2.62 3.50 -5.62
N PHE A 121 -3.92 3.80 -5.54
CA PHE A 121 -4.46 4.78 -4.58
C PHE A 121 -5.88 4.47 -4.10
N ARG A 122 -6.21 4.85 -2.86
CA ARG A 122 -7.58 4.85 -2.30
C ARG A 122 -8.05 6.28 -2.07
N TYR A 123 -8.87 6.80 -2.98
CA TYR A 123 -9.40 8.16 -2.91
C TYR A 123 -10.14 8.42 -1.59
N THR A 124 -9.88 9.61 -1.03
CA THR A 124 -10.69 10.24 0.01
C THR A 124 -10.87 11.73 -0.33
N PRO A 125 -11.99 12.37 0.03
CA PRO A 125 -12.23 13.80 -0.27
C PRO A 125 -11.18 14.77 0.29
N SER A 126 -10.37 14.34 1.28
CA SER A 126 -9.20 15.08 1.75
C SER A 126 -8.15 15.33 0.66
N MET A 127 -7.98 14.40 -0.29
CA MET A 127 -6.99 14.53 -1.38
C MET A 127 -7.25 15.76 -2.26
N LEU A 128 -8.51 16.17 -2.44
CA LEU A 128 -8.84 17.37 -3.21
C LEU A 128 -8.50 18.68 -2.48
N LYS A 129 -8.10 18.60 -1.21
CA LYS A 129 -7.64 19.74 -0.40
C LYS A 129 -6.12 19.90 -0.41
N GLU A 130 -5.39 18.99 -1.05
CA GLU A 130 -3.94 19.08 -1.21
C GLU A 130 -3.54 20.43 -1.83
N PRO A 131 -2.57 21.18 -1.27
CA PRO A 131 -2.18 22.50 -1.78
C PRO A 131 -1.83 22.51 -3.27
N ALA A 132 -1.21 21.44 -3.78
CA ALA A 132 -0.86 21.32 -5.19
C ALA A 132 -2.08 21.25 -6.13
N LEU A 133 -3.21 20.71 -5.65
CA LEU A 133 -4.43 20.50 -6.44
C LEU A 133 -5.44 21.66 -6.29
N THR A 134 -5.42 22.37 -5.16
CA THR A 134 -6.34 23.50 -4.90
C THR A 134 -6.01 24.79 -5.67
N LEU A 135 -4.82 24.89 -6.28
CA LEU A 135 -4.37 26.05 -7.07
C LEU A 135 -5.11 26.26 -8.41
N GLY A 136 -6.15 25.48 -8.72
CA GLY A 136 -6.95 25.63 -9.94
C GLY A 136 -6.22 25.27 -11.24
N LYS A 137 -5.09 24.56 -11.15
CA LYS A 137 -4.28 24.14 -12.31
C LYS A 137 -5.01 23.05 -13.11
N GLN A 138 -5.19 23.26 -14.42
CA GLN A 138 -5.80 22.27 -15.30
C GLN A 138 -4.89 21.04 -15.45
N ILE A 139 -5.32 19.88 -14.97
CA ILE A 139 -4.62 18.61 -15.19
C ILE A 139 -4.81 18.21 -16.66
N HIS A 140 -3.70 18.05 -17.40
CA HIS A 140 -3.70 17.73 -18.82
C HIS A 140 -3.82 16.21 -19.06
N THR A 141 -3.22 15.39 -18.19
CA THR A 141 -3.35 13.94 -18.21
C THR A 141 -3.36 13.40 -16.79
N LEU A 142 -4.36 12.58 -16.49
CA LEU A 142 -4.48 11.81 -15.26
C LEU A 142 -4.18 10.34 -15.58
N TYR A 143 -3.05 9.83 -15.10
CA TYR A 143 -2.79 8.39 -15.06
C TYR A 143 -3.43 7.84 -13.79
N LEU A 144 -4.39 6.92 -13.96
CA LEU A 144 -5.34 6.52 -12.94
C LEU A 144 -5.22 5.02 -12.58
N ASP A 145 -5.25 4.71 -11.29
CA ASP A 145 -5.50 3.36 -10.79
C ASP A 145 -6.92 2.93 -11.19
N ASN A 146 -6.99 1.98 -12.10
CA ASN A 146 -8.22 1.44 -12.63
C ASN A 146 -8.52 0.02 -12.11
N THR A 147 -7.85 -0.43 -11.04
CA THR A 147 -7.93 -1.79 -10.47
C THR A 147 -9.36 -2.25 -10.17
N ASN A 148 -10.19 -1.39 -9.56
CA ASN A 148 -11.60 -1.67 -9.32
C ASN A 148 -12.53 -0.83 -10.23
N CYS A 149 -12.07 -0.37 -11.40
CA CYS A 149 -12.90 0.43 -12.31
C CYS A 149 -13.95 -0.43 -13.03
N ASN A 150 -14.97 -0.83 -12.28
CA ASN A 150 -16.07 -1.66 -12.73
C ASN A 150 -17.36 -1.22 -12.01
N PRO A 151 -18.38 -0.68 -12.72
CA PRO A 151 -19.64 -0.24 -12.11
C PRO A 151 -20.37 -1.31 -11.30
N ALA A 152 -20.18 -2.60 -11.62
CA ALA A 152 -20.80 -3.72 -10.90
C ALA A 152 -20.02 -4.16 -9.64
N LEU A 153 -18.91 -3.49 -9.30
CA LEU A 153 -18.11 -3.75 -8.11
C LEU A 153 -18.32 -2.62 -7.07
N VAL A 154 -19.41 -2.73 -6.31
CA VAL A 154 -19.62 -1.90 -5.12
C VAL A 154 -18.67 -2.38 -4.03
N LEU A 155 -17.93 -1.44 -3.45
CA LEU A 155 -17.04 -1.68 -2.30
C LEU A 155 -17.47 -0.78 -1.14
N PRO A 156 -17.49 -1.28 0.10
CA PRO A 156 -17.62 -0.44 1.27
C PRO A 156 -16.38 0.46 1.45
N SER A 157 -16.47 1.40 2.38
CA SER A 157 -15.30 2.06 2.95
C SER A 157 -14.42 1.06 3.71
N ARG A 158 -13.13 1.42 3.91
CA ARG A 158 -12.23 0.63 4.76
C ARG A 158 -12.74 0.49 6.21
N GLN A 159 -13.44 1.51 6.73
CA GLN A 159 -14.02 1.49 8.08
C GLN A 159 -15.16 0.48 8.21
N GLU A 160 -16.10 0.47 7.26
CA GLU A 160 -17.20 -0.50 7.25
C GLU A 160 -16.68 -1.94 7.03
N ALA A 161 -15.69 -2.12 6.15
CA ALA A 161 -15.07 -3.43 5.94
C ALA A 161 -14.31 -3.91 7.19
N ALA A 162 -13.58 -3.02 7.88
CA ALA A 162 -12.96 -3.32 9.17
C ALA A 162 -14.02 -3.68 10.22
N HIS A 163 -15.15 -2.98 10.26
CA HIS A 163 -16.26 -3.29 11.16
C HIS A 163 -16.86 -4.68 10.87
N GLN A 164 -16.98 -5.09 9.60
CA GLN A 164 -17.38 -6.46 9.23
C GLN A 164 -16.37 -7.51 9.72
N ILE A 165 -15.07 -7.22 9.65
CA ILE A 165 -14.01 -8.09 10.20
C ILE A 165 -14.15 -8.20 11.73
N VAL A 166 -14.35 -7.09 12.44
CA VAL A 166 -14.59 -7.07 13.89
C VAL A 166 -15.84 -7.90 14.26
N GLN A 167 -16.97 -7.68 13.58
CA GLN A 167 -18.19 -8.45 13.80
C GLN A 167 -18.00 -9.96 13.56
N LEU A 168 -17.18 -10.34 12.58
CA LEU A 168 -16.85 -11.75 12.32
C LEU A 168 -15.99 -12.34 13.44
N ILE A 169 -14.93 -11.65 13.87
CA ILE A 169 -14.02 -12.14 14.92
C ILE A 169 -14.74 -12.21 16.28
N ARG A 170 -15.63 -11.27 16.61
CA ARG A 170 -16.48 -11.31 17.82
C ARG A 170 -17.35 -12.57 17.90
N LYS A 171 -17.76 -13.15 16.76
CA LYS A 171 -18.52 -14.43 16.71
C LYS A 171 -17.63 -15.67 16.96
N HIS A 172 -16.31 -15.51 16.97
CA HIS A 172 -15.33 -16.60 17.11
C HIS A 172 -14.34 -16.33 18.27
N PRO A 173 -14.83 -16.17 19.52
CA PRO A 173 -13.98 -15.79 20.65
C PRO A 173 -12.91 -16.84 20.98
N GLN A 174 -13.18 -18.12 20.71
CA GLN A 174 -12.28 -19.25 20.95
C GLN A 174 -11.49 -19.68 19.70
N HIS A 175 -11.32 -18.79 18.71
CA HIS A 175 -10.52 -19.08 17.51
C HIS A 175 -9.28 -18.19 17.41
N ASN A 176 -8.25 -18.75 16.78
CA ASN A 176 -7.14 -17.98 16.21
C ASN A 176 -7.58 -17.43 14.85
N ILE A 177 -7.06 -16.25 14.51
CA ILE A 177 -7.45 -15.47 13.33
C ILE A 177 -6.23 -15.34 12.42
N LYS A 178 -6.25 -16.00 11.25
CA LYS A 178 -5.21 -15.81 10.23
C LYS A 178 -5.65 -14.72 9.25
N ILE A 179 -4.89 -13.63 9.14
CA ILE A 179 -5.20 -12.51 8.22
C ILE A 179 -4.19 -12.55 7.08
N GLY A 180 -4.66 -12.82 5.87
CA GLY A 180 -3.82 -13.02 4.69
C GLY A 180 -3.59 -11.72 3.95
N LEU A 181 -2.33 -11.27 3.91
CA LEU A 181 -1.92 -9.98 3.36
C LEU A 181 -0.87 -10.17 2.26
N TYR A 182 -0.74 -9.17 1.37
CA TYR A 182 0.48 -9.01 0.56
C TYR A 182 1.65 -8.58 1.45
N SER A 183 2.87 -8.53 0.92
CA SER A 183 4.08 -8.22 1.71
C SER A 183 4.06 -6.86 2.43
N LEU A 184 3.32 -5.87 1.92
CA LEU A 184 3.18 -4.51 2.44
C LEU A 184 1.72 -4.05 2.33
N GLY A 185 1.18 -3.41 3.36
CA GLY A 185 -0.17 -2.82 3.38
C GLY A 185 -1.11 -3.47 4.42
N LYS A 186 -2.10 -2.68 4.86
CA LYS A 186 -3.11 -3.00 5.89
C LYS A 186 -2.57 -3.15 7.33
N GLU A 187 -1.40 -2.59 7.62
CA GLU A 187 -0.83 -2.58 8.98
C GLU A 187 -1.74 -1.85 9.99
N SER A 188 -2.43 -0.76 9.57
CA SER A 188 -3.41 -0.05 10.39
C SER A 188 -4.68 -0.86 10.68
N LEU A 189 -5.11 -1.73 9.76
CA LEU A 189 -6.19 -2.69 10.02
C LEU A 189 -5.75 -3.71 11.09
N LEU A 190 -4.50 -4.19 11.03
CA LEU A 190 -3.98 -5.09 12.05
C LEU A 190 -3.94 -4.42 13.44
N GLU A 191 -3.46 -3.17 13.51
CA GLU A 191 -3.46 -2.37 14.74
C GLU A 191 -4.88 -2.22 15.32
N GLN A 192 -5.85 -1.79 14.49
CA GLN A 192 -7.24 -1.63 14.89
C GLN A 192 -7.82 -2.91 15.51
N LEU A 193 -7.54 -4.08 14.89
CA LEU A 193 -8.02 -5.36 15.37
C LEU A 193 -7.29 -5.80 16.66
N ALA A 194 -6.00 -5.52 16.79
CA ALA A 194 -5.23 -5.80 17.99
C ALA A 194 -5.79 -5.06 19.22
N LEU A 195 -6.07 -3.76 19.05
CA LEU A 195 -6.62 -2.88 20.08
C LEU A 195 -8.06 -3.28 20.46
N GLU A 196 -8.92 -3.53 19.46
CA GLU A 196 -10.31 -3.98 19.66
C GLU A 196 -10.39 -5.31 20.43
N PHE A 197 -9.54 -6.27 20.10
CA PHE A 197 -9.54 -7.60 20.73
C PHE A 197 -8.55 -7.76 21.89
N GLN A 198 -7.87 -6.69 22.30
CA GLN A 198 -6.89 -6.65 23.39
C GLN A 198 -5.88 -7.81 23.30
N THR A 199 -5.34 -8.03 22.11
CA THR A 199 -4.50 -9.18 21.79
C THR A 199 -3.34 -8.79 20.89
N TRP A 200 -2.21 -9.48 21.02
CA TRP A 200 -1.07 -9.28 20.13
C TRP A 200 -1.40 -9.72 18.70
N VAL A 201 -0.80 -9.03 17.74
CA VAL A 201 -0.71 -9.48 16.35
C VAL A 201 0.67 -10.09 16.12
N VAL A 202 0.68 -11.39 15.80
CA VAL A 202 1.87 -12.14 15.42
C VAL A 202 2.22 -11.81 13.97
N LEU A 203 3.45 -11.38 13.74
CA LEU A 203 4.02 -10.95 12.46
C LEU A 203 5.25 -11.78 12.10
N SER A 204 5.63 -11.76 10.81
CA SER A 204 6.98 -12.12 10.42
C SER A 204 7.98 -11.03 10.86
N PRO A 205 9.27 -11.37 11.12
CA PRO A 205 10.28 -10.38 11.51
C PRO A 205 10.40 -9.19 10.53
N ARG A 206 10.22 -9.46 9.22
CA ARG A 206 10.22 -8.45 8.16
C ARG A 206 9.06 -7.44 8.29
N ARG A 207 7.86 -7.89 8.66
CA ARG A 207 6.72 -6.98 8.88
C ARG A 207 6.81 -6.26 10.22
N LEU A 208 7.38 -6.89 11.26
CA LEU A 208 7.64 -6.21 12.53
C LEU A 208 8.65 -5.06 12.40
N GLU A 209 9.68 -5.22 11.56
CA GLU A 209 10.59 -4.13 11.18
C GLU A 209 9.82 -2.96 10.56
N LEU A 210 9.00 -3.21 9.53
CA LEU A 210 8.14 -2.19 8.92
C LEU A 210 7.26 -1.48 9.94
N VAL A 211 6.48 -2.21 10.73
CA VAL A 211 5.48 -1.62 11.65
C VAL A 211 6.12 -0.71 12.71
N ARG A 212 7.33 -1.04 13.18
CA ARG A 212 8.11 -0.18 14.07
C ARG A 212 8.55 1.13 13.42
N LEU A 213 8.83 1.12 12.11
CA LEU A 213 9.14 2.32 11.34
C LEU A 213 7.91 3.21 11.10
N LEU A 214 6.69 2.65 11.17
CA LEU A 214 5.44 3.42 11.04
C LEU A 214 4.98 4.04 12.36
N GLY A 215 5.48 3.56 13.51
CA GLY A 215 5.11 4.10 14.83
C GLY A 215 3.71 3.75 15.28
N LEU A 216 3.15 2.66 14.75
CA LEU A 216 1.90 2.08 15.26
C LEU A 216 2.08 1.64 16.72
N ALA A 217 0.97 1.42 17.41
CA ALA A 217 0.91 0.98 18.79
C ALA A 217 1.74 -0.29 19.04
N ASP A 218 2.24 -0.47 20.28
CA ASP A 218 3.04 -1.63 20.67
C ASP A 218 2.15 -2.86 20.94
N VAL A 219 1.55 -3.37 19.86
CA VAL A 219 0.60 -4.50 19.83
C VAL A 219 1.06 -5.62 18.90
N PHE A 220 2.33 -5.57 18.47
CA PHE A 220 2.89 -6.43 17.43
C PHE A 220 4.10 -7.23 17.93
N THR A 221 4.12 -8.53 17.66
CA THR A 221 5.17 -9.45 18.12
C THR A 221 5.57 -10.45 17.03
N VAL A 222 6.72 -11.10 17.20
CA VAL A 222 7.17 -12.26 16.41
C VAL A 222 6.98 -13.58 17.16
N GLU A 223 6.57 -13.53 18.43
CA GLU A 223 6.33 -14.72 19.24
C GLU A 223 5.03 -15.42 18.81
N GLU A 224 5.13 -16.68 18.38
CA GLU A 224 4.05 -17.38 17.67
C GLU A 224 2.76 -17.54 18.50
N ASN A 225 2.89 -17.67 19.83
CA ASN A 225 1.78 -17.98 20.74
C ASN A 225 1.33 -16.79 21.60
N ALA A 226 1.94 -15.62 21.44
CA ALA A 226 1.63 -14.44 22.27
C ALA A 226 0.28 -13.78 21.93
N GLY A 227 -0.29 -14.07 20.77
CA GLY A 227 -1.49 -13.38 20.26
C GLY A 227 -2.44 -14.29 19.47
N ARG A 228 -3.72 -13.93 19.45
CA ARG A 228 -4.75 -14.66 18.70
C ARG A 228 -4.80 -14.31 17.21
N ILE A 229 -4.24 -13.17 16.81
CA ILE A 229 -4.25 -12.67 15.44
C ILE A 229 -2.87 -12.91 14.83
N HIS A 230 -2.79 -13.54 13.66
CA HIS A 230 -1.53 -13.77 12.96
C HIS A 230 -1.64 -13.23 11.54
N ALA A 231 -0.73 -12.34 11.14
CA ALA A 231 -0.62 -11.89 9.75
C ALA A 231 0.23 -12.88 8.96
N VAL A 232 -0.39 -13.54 7.99
CA VAL A 232 0.24 -14.53 7.09
C VAL A 232 0.29 -13.98 5.66
N ASP A 233 1.06 -14.58 4.76
CA ASP A 233 0.92 -14.26 3.33
C ASP A 233 -0.45 -14.74 2.82
N HIS A 234 -1.11 -13.93 2.00
CA HIS A 234 -2.39 -14.28 1.39
C HIS A 234 -2.39 -15.63 0.64
N VAL A 235 -1.24 -16.10 0.12
CA VAL A 235 -1.15 -17.42 -0.55
C VAL A 235 -1.22 -18.60 0.41
N GLU A 236 -0.94 -18.40 1.70
CA GLU A 236 -1.03 -19.45 2.73
C GLU A 236 -2.49 -19.82 3.05
N ILE A 237 -3.43 -18.89 2.85
CA ILE A 237 -4.86 -19.11 3.15
C ILE A 237 -5.48 -20.03 2.09
N CYS A 238 -5.39 -21.32 2.36
CA CYS A 238 -5.88 -22.40 1.51
C CYS A 238 -6.49 -23.54 2.35
N HIS A 239 -7.25 -24.43 1.71
CA HIS A 239 -7.95 -25.52 2.40
C HIS A 239 -7.00 -26.44 3.20
N SER A 240 -5.83 -26.77 2.67
CA SER A 240 -4.83 -27.60 3.36
C SER A 240 -4.24 -26.93 4.61
N ALA A 241 -4.01 -25.61 4.56
CA ALA A 241 -3.53 -24.86 5.72
C ALA A 241 -4.59 -24.80 6.84
N MET A 242 -5.86 -24.58 6.49
CA MET A 242 -6.98 -24.64 7.46
C MET A 242 -7.04 -26.00 8.17
N LEU A 243 -6.95 -27.10 7.42
CA LEU A 243 -6.90 -28.45 7.99
C LEU A 243 -5.66 -28.73 8.84
N HIS A 244 -4.57 -27.97 8.66
CA HIS A 244 -3.38 -28.08 9.49
C HIS A 244 -3.54 -27.26 10.78
N TRP A 245 -3.90 -25.98 10.69
CA TRP A 245 -4.09 -25.10 11.86
C TRP A 245 -5.19 -25.63 12.80
N ASN A 246 -6.29 -26.18 12.26
CA ASN A 246 -7.36 -26.78 13.06
C ASN A 246 -6.96 -28.05 13.84
N LYS A 247 -5.75 -28.61 13.63
CA LYS A 247 -5.21 -29.69 14.48
C LYS A 247 -4.64 -29.19 15.79
N THR A 248 -4.17 -27.94 15.83
CA THR A 248 -3.56 -27.33 17.02
C THR A 248 -4.54 -26.42 17.75
N HIS A 249 -5.34 -25.63 17.01
CA HIS A 249 -6.32 -24.72 17.60
C HIS A 249 -7.43 -24.39 16.59
N PRO A 250 -8.71 -24.27 17.01
CA PRO A 250 -9.77 -23.75 16.14
C PRO A 250 -9.35 -22.43 15.49
N THR A 251 -9.46 -22.35 14.17
CA THR A 251 -8.91 -21.25 13.37
C THR A 251 -9.90 -20.81 12.31
N ILE A 252 -10.16 -19.50 12.24
CA ILE A 252 -10.76 -18.87 11.05
C ILE A 252 -9.68 -18.09 10.29
N ALA A 253 -9.89 -17.90 9.00
CA ALA A 253 -8.97 -17.15 8.16
C ALA A 253 -9.72 -16.06 7.37
N ILE A 254 -9.10 -14.89 7.22
CA ILE A 254 -9.70 -13.70 6.64
C ILE A 254 -8.80 -13.17 5.53
N LEU A 255 -9.39 -12.98 4.35
CA LEU A 255 -8.79 -12.34 3.18
C LEU A 255 -9.45 -10.96 2.99
N PRO A 256 -8.86 -9.88 3.53
CA PRO A 256 -9.32 -8.50 3.30
C PRO A 256 -8.94 -8.06 1.87
N THR A 257 -9.86 -8.19 0.91
CA THR A 257 -9.60 -7.86 -0.51
C THR A 257 -10.86 -7.61 -1.32
N SER A 258 -10.81 -6.67 -2.28
CA SER A 258 -11.84 -6.50 -3.32
C SER A 258 -11.82 -7.60 -4.39
N ARG A 259 -10.76 -8.42 -4.45
CA ARG A 259 -10.62 -9.48 -5.47
C ARG A 259 -11.69 -10.56 -5.27
N LYS A 260 -12.41 -10.92 -6.34
CA LYS A 260 -13.35 -12.04 -6.36
C LYS A 260 -12.59 -13.37 -6.27
N ILE A 261 -12.44 -13.89 -5.05
CA ILE A 261 -11.79 -15.18 -4.76
C ILE A 261 -12.86 -16.24 -4.52
N ARG A 262 -12.66 -17.47 -5.03
CA ARG A 262 -13.54 -18.60 -4.69
C ARG A 262 -13.21 -19.08 -3.28
N ARG A 263 -14.20 -19.05 -2.38
CA ARG A 263 -14.08 -19.56 -1.00
C ARG A 263 -13.55 -21.02 -0.98
N PRO A 264 -12.35 -21.30 -0.45
CA PRO A 264 -11.79 -22.65 -0.49
C PRO A 264 -12.24 -23.55 0.67
N HIS A 265 -12.68 -22.97 1.80
CA HIS A 265 -13.03 -23.65 3.05
C HIS A 265 -14.16 -22.89 3.76
N PRO A 266 -15.08 -23.54 4.51
CA PRO A 266 -16.18 -22.89 5.23
C PRO A 266 -15.76 -21.88 6.31
N ASP A 267 -14.49 -21.87 6.71
CA ASP A 267 -13.93 -20.93 7.71
C ASP A 267 -12.92 -19.94 7.10
N ILE A 268 -12.81 -19.88 5.76
CA ILE A 268 -12.12 -18.80 5.05
C ILE A 268 -13.14 -17.74 4.69
N HIS A 269 -12.96 -16.50 5.14
CA HIS A 269 -13.86 -15.38 4.90
C HIS A 269 -13.18 -14.34 4.01
N ILE A 270 -13.82 -13.97 2.92
CA ILE A 270 -13.34 -12.91 2.03
C ILE A 270 -14.21 -11.69 2.33
N ILE A 271 -13.58 -10.60 2.77
CA ILE A 271 -14.27 -9.36 3.16
C ILE A 271 -13.74 -8.24 2.26
N PRO A 272 -14.61 -7.41 1.64
CA PRO A 272 -14.23 -6.45 0.61
C PRO A 272 -13.54 -5.17 1.15
N TYR A 273 -12.60 -5.33 2.08
CA TYR A 273 -11.64 -4.28 2.43
C TYR A 273 -10.67 -4.09 1.26
N SER A 274 -10.43 -2.85 0.82
CA SER A 274 -9.60 -2.58 -0.34
C SER A 274 -8.80 -1.29 -0.19
N ASP A 275 -7.55 -1.33 -0.65
CA ASP A 275 -6.61 -0.21 -0.67
C ASP A 275 -6.56 0.47 -2.05
N HIS A 276 -7.45 0.08 -2.96
CA HIS A 276 -7.66 0.74 -4.25
C HIS A 276 -9.06 1.36 -4.27
N SER A 277 -9.19 2.52 -4.91
CA SER A 277 -10.45 3.26 -5.06
C SER A 277 -11.59 2.38 -5.58
N SER A 278 -12.82 2.59 -5.11
CA SER A 278 -14.03 2.00 -5.69
C SER A 278 -14.42 2.71 -7.00
N PHE A 279 -15.34 2.14 -7.78
CA PHE A 279 -15.78 2.80 -9.02
C PHE A 279 -16.44 4.17 -8.79
N SER A 280 -17.22 4.34 -7.71
CA SER A 280 -17.81 5.63 -7.37
C SER A 280 -16.75 6.63 -6.90
N GLU A 281 -15.82 6.19 -6.06
CA GLU A 281 -14.68 7.00 -5.62
C GLU A 281 -13.82 7.48 -6.81
N LEU A 282 -13.57 6.63 -7.81
CA LEU A 282 -12.90 7.02 -9.05
C LEU A 282 -13.71 8.04 -9.85
N ARG A 283 -15.03 7.88 -9.97
CA ARG A 283 -15.91 8.83 -10.65
C ARG A 283 -15.89 10.19 -9.96
N ASP A 284 -16.00 10.22 -8.63
CA ASP A 284 -15.98 11.46 -7.84
C ASP A 284 -14.63 12.20 -7.98
N PHE A 285 -13.52 11.46 -7.88
CA PHE A 285 -12.17 12.02 -8.05
C PHE A 285 -11.95 12.62 -9.45
N VAL A 286 -12.30 11.89 -10.51
CA VAL A 286 -12.14 12.38 -11.89
C VAL A 286 -13.10 13.55 -12.19
N ALA A 287 -14.34 13.51 -11.70
CA ALA A 287 -15.32 14.58 -11.87
C ALA A 287 -14.95 15.87 -11.13
N ALA A 288 -14.23 15.77 -10.00
CA ALA A 288 -13.68 16.93 -9.29
C ALA A 288 -12.46 17.52 -10.01
N LEU A 289 -11.52 16.68 -10.46
CA LEU A 289 -10.27 17.13 -11.08
C LEU A 289 -10.40 17.59 -12.55
N LYS A 290 -11.43 17.12 -13.25
CA LYS A 290 -11.74 17.43 -14.66
C LYS A 290 -10.51 17.41 -15.59
N PRO A 291 -9.76 16.30 -15.67
CA PRO A 291 -8.56 16.25 -16.50
C PRO A 291 -8.90 16.33 -17.99
N CYS A 292 -7.99 16.82 -18.83
CA CYS A 292 -8.19 16.80 -20.29
C CYS A 292 -8.12 15.39 -20.90
N ARG A 293 -7.58 14.42 -20.15
CA ARG A 293 -7.49 13.00 -20.52
C ARG A 293 -7.28 12.13 -19.28
N VAL A 294 -7.93 10.96 -19.23
CA VAL A 294 -7.60 9.85 -18.32
C VAL A 294 -6.82 8.78 -19.09
N VAL A 295 -5.86 8.11 -18.43
CA VAL A 295 -5.11 6.97 -18.97
C VAL A 295 -5.03 5.87 -17.89
N PRO A 296 -5.42 4.61 -18.17
CA PRO A 296 -5.31 3.52 -17.21
C PRO A 296 -3.85 3.14 -16.94
N ILE A 297 -3.47 3.02 -15.67
CA ILE A 297 -2.17 2.47 -15.25
C ILE A 297 -2.18 0.93 -15.40
N VAL A 298 -3.25 0.27 -14.96
CA VAL A 298 -3.42 -1.19 -15.02
C VAL A 298 -3.88 -1.59 -16.42
N SER A 299 -2.93 -1.92 -17.28
CA SER A 299 -3.10 -2.03 -18.74
C SER A 299 -4.05 -3.15 -19.23
N ARG A 300 -4.68 -3.91 -18.33
CA ARG A 300 -5.61 -5.01 -18.65
C ARG A 300 -7.09 -4.69 -18.41
N GLN A 301 -7.40 -3.48 -17.95
CA GLN A 301 -8.76 -3.06 -17.62
C GLN A 301 -9.08 -1.73 -18.33
N PRO A 302 -9.74 -1.74 -19.51
CA PRO A 302 -10.14 -0.49 -20.15
C PRO A 302 -11.12 0.30 -19.25
N CYS A 303 -10.89 1.61 -19.12
CA CYS A 303 -11.71 2.47 -18.26
C CYS A 303 -11.96 3.88 -18.82
N GLU A 304 -11.28 4.31 -19.90
CA GLU A 304 -11.34 5.69 -20.40
C GLU A 304 -12.78 6.12 -20.75
N ASP A 305 -13.61 5.20 -21.26
CA ASP A 305 -15.01 5.45 -21.66
C ASP A 305 -15.91 5.85 -20.47
N TYR A 306 -15.61 5.39 -19.24
CA TYR A 306 -16.41 5.69 -18.06
C TYR A 306 -16.24 7.13 -17.54
N PHE A 307 -15.36 7.94 -18.14
CA PHE A 307 -15.01 9.26 -17.63
C PHE A 307 -15.24 10.41 -18.62
N GLN A 308 -15.77 10.14 -19.82
CA GLN A 308 -15.88 11.13 -20.90
C GLN A 308 -16.62 12.42 -20.48
N ASP A 309 -17.75 12.30 -19.77
CA ASP A 309 -18.55 13.45 -19.29
C ASP A 309 -17.83 14.31 -18.23
N SER A 310 -16.68 13.83 -17.73
CA SER A 310 -15.86 14.50 -16.72
C SER A 310 -14.56 15.08 -17.28
N LEU A 311 -14.34 15.02 -18.60
CA LEU A 311 -13.10 15.53 -19.20
C LEU A 311 -13.20 17.01 -19.59
N SER A 312 -12.14 17.77 -19.34
CA SER A 312 -11.97 19.12 -19.90
C SER A 312 -11.59 19.08 -21.39
N PRO A 313 -11.84 20.15 -22.16
CA PRO A 313 -11.36 20.27 -23.54
C PRO A 313 -9.85 20.00 -23.66
N ARG A 314 -9.45 19.29 -24.70
CA ARG A 314 -8.07 18.84 -24.88
C ARG A 314 -7.19 19.92 -25.53
N PRO A 315 -6.13 20.42 -24.87
CA PRO A 315 -5.18 21.33 -25.50
C PRO A 315 -4.34 20.61 -26.56
N SER A 316 -3.65 21.39 -27.40
CA SER A 316 -2.61 20.86 -28.30
C SER A 316 -1.49 20.20 -27.49
N MET A 317 -0.87 19.15 -28.06
CA MET A 317 0.31 18.55 -27.45
C MET A 317 1.46 19.57 -27.41
N PRO A 318 2.11 19.80 -26.27
CA PRO A 318 3.27 20.67 -26.19
C PRO A 318 4.45 20.12 -27.01
N MET A 319 5.20 21.03 -27.63
CA MET A 319 6.45 20.69 -28.31
C MET A 319 7.53 20.31 -27.28
N ILE A 320 8.32 19.28 -27.57
CA ILE A 320 9.44 18.87 -26.71
C ILE A 320 10.60 19.85 -26.93
N PRO A 321 11.12 20.55 -25.89
CA PRO A 321 12.27 21.44 -26.04
C PRO A 321 13.51 20.72 -26.55
N ASP A 322 14.32 21.39 -27.38
CA ASP A 322 15.48 20.77 -28.05
C ASP A 322 16.50 20.19 -27.07
N SER A 323 16.72 20.81 -25.90
CA SER A 323 17.63 20.27 -24.87
C SER A 323 17.10 18.95 -24.29
N VAL A 324 15.79 18.85 -24.08
CA VAL A 324 15.13 17.61 -23.63
C VAL A 324 15.17 16.54 -24.72
N GLN A 325 14.97 16.91 -26.00
CA GLN A 325 15.12 15.96 -27.11
C GLN A 325 16.54 15.37 -27.17
N GLN A 326 17.57 16.22 -27.01
CA GLN A 326 18.97 15.79 -26.94
C GLN A 326 19.22 14.87 -25.74
N TYR A 327 18.71 15.23 -24.56
CA TYR A 327 18.83 14.43 -23.33
C TYR A 327 18.12 13.07 -23.44
N MET A 328 16.94 13.01 -24.06
CA MET A 328 16.25 11.74 -24.38
C MET A 328 17.02 10.93 -25.45
N GLY A 329 17.71 11.61 -26.36
CA GLY A 329 18.49 11.03 -27.46
C GLY A 329 19.89 10.51 -27.08
N SER A 330 20.45 10.89 -25.93
CA SER A 330 21.83 10.55 -25.50
C SER A 330 22.04 9.09 -25.04
N PHE A 331 21.73 8.12 -25.92
CA PHE A 331 22.31 6.77 -25.94
C PHE A 331 22.56 6.39 -27.43
N PRO A 332 23.55 5.53 -27.76
CA PRO A 332 24.10 5.46 -29.11
C PRO A 332 23.15 4.81 -30.13
N ARG A 333 22.28 5.63 -30.73
CA ARG A 333 21.64 5.38 -32.03
C ARG A 333 22.43 5.97 -33.21
N LYS A 334 23.70 6.34 -33.01
CA LYS A 334 24.63 6.50 -34.13
C LYS A 334 24.94 5.11 -34.67
N PRO A 335 24.57 4.76 -35.92
CA PRO A 335 25.08 3.53 -36.53
C PRO A 335 26.60 3.68 -36.61
N SER A 336 27.33 2.83 -35.90
CA SER A 336 28.79 2.82 -36.03
C SER A 336 29.14 2.39 -37.46
N THR A 337 30.01 3.16 -38.10
CA THR A 337 30.53 2.91 -39.46
C THR A 337 31.42 1.65 -39.56
N LEU A 338 31.39 0.80 -38.54
CA LEU A 338 32.18 -0.44 -38.42
C LEU A 338 31.53 -1.65 -39.11
N TRP A 339 30.28 -1.54 -39.61
CA TRP A 339 29.59 -2.65 -40.30
C TRP A 339 30.19 -3.02 -41.68
N LEU A 340 31.24 -2.33 -42.12
CA LEU A 340 31.90 -2.54 -43.42
C LEU A 340 33.08 -3.54 -43.41
N LEU A 341 33.49 -4.08 -42.25
CA LEU A 341 34.68 -4.96 -42.17
C LEU A 341 34.45 -6.43 -41.75
N GLU A 342 33.26 -6.84 -41.31
CA GLU A 342 33.00 -8.26 -40.97
C GLU A 342 32.53 -9.14 -42.15
N ARG A 343 32.68 -8.66 -43.40
CA ARG A 343 32.21 -9.38 -44.59
C ARG A 343 33.30 -10.16 -45.34
N ARG A 344 34.18 -10.86 -44.61
CA ARG A 344 35.02 -11.96 -45.13
C ARG A 344 35.65 -12.78 -44.00
N LEU A 345 35.06 -13.95 -43.69
CA LEU A 345 35.74 -15.17 -43.21
C LEU A 345 34.69 -16.31 -43.10
N LYS A 346 34.46 -17.04 -44.19
CA LYS A 346 33.64 -18.27 -44.15
C LYS A 346 34.44 -19.38 -43.48
N ARG A 347 33.95 -19.96 -42.37
CA ARG A 347 34.41 -21.27 -41.88
C ARG A 347 33.48 -22.38 -42.41
N PRO A 348 33.97 -23.60 -42.70
CA PRO A 348 33.15 -24.69 -43.22
C PRO A 348 32.17 -25.22 -42.17
N ARG A 349 31.03 -25.77 -42.62
CA ARG A 349 30.14 -26.57 -41.77
C ARG A 349 30.79 -27.93 -41.51
N VAL A 350 30.84 -28.36 -40.24
CA VAL A 350 31.14 -29.74 -39.88
C VAL A 350 29.84 -30.53 -39.88
N GLN A 351 29.83 -31.67 -40.55
CA GLN A 351 28.65 -32.50 -40.75
C GLN A 351 28.56 -33.54 -39.63
N GLY A 352 27.48 -33.52 -38.85
CA GLY A 352 27.27 -34.47 -37.75
C GLY A 352 26.88 -35.86 -38.27
N VAL A 353 27.46 -36.90 -37.70
CA VAL A 353 27.11 -38.30 -38.00
C VAL A 353 25.82 -38.66 -37.25
N MET A 354 24.84 -39.19 -37.97
CA MET A 354 23.55 -39.65 -37.44
C MET A 354 23.62 -41.16 -37.25
N PHE A 355 23.30 -41.66 -36.05
CA PHE A 355 23.12 -43.09 -35.82
C PHE A 355 21.64 -43.46 -36.02
N GLU A 356 21.39 -44.46 -36.87
CA GLU A 356 20.06 -44.99 -37.13
C GLU A 356 19.56 -45.86 -35.97
N SER A 357 18.25 -45.79 -35.70
CA SER A 357 17.55 -46.69 -34.78
C SER A 357 16.58 -47.57 -35.57
N PRO A 358 16.43 -48.88 -35.26
CA PRO A 358 15.67 -49.80 -36.11
C PRO A 358 14.16 -49.51 -36.17
N GLU A 359 13.57 -49.90 -37.31
CA GLU A 359 12.20 -49.64 -37.71
C GLU A 359 11.13 -50.27 -36.79
N VAL A 360 10.04 -49.54 -36.56
CA VAL A 360 8.74 -50.13 -36.20
C VAL A 360 7.70 -49.60 -37.18
N LYS A 361 7.08 -50.52 -37.93
CA LYS A 361 6.19 -50.19 -39.05
C LYS A 361 4.90 -49.53 -38.60
N ALA A 362 4.50 -48.48 -39.30
CA ALA A 362 3.18 -47.86 -39.14
C ALA A 362 2.08 -48.72 -39.80
N GLY A 363 0.99 -48.93 -39.08
CA GLY A 363 -0.29 -49.39 -39.64
C GLY A 363 -1.36 -48.37 -39.29
N GLN A 364 -2.04 -47.82 -40.30
CA GLN A 364 -3.11 -46.83 -40.14
C GLN A 364 -4.45 -47.52 -39.85
N SER A 365 -5.26 -46.97 -38.94
CA SER A 365 -6.71 -46.83 -39.15
C SER A 365 -7.37 -45.95 -38.06
N GLN A 366 -8.50 -45.34 -38.42
CA GLN A 366 -9.23 -44.33 -37.65
C GLN A 366 -10.24 -44.89 -36.61
N ALA A 367 -10.64 -43.98 -35.72
CA ALA A 367 -11.99 -43.81 -35.17
C ALA A 367 -12.53 -44.74 -34.05
N ASP A 368 -12.65 -44.12 -32.87
CA ASP A 368 -13.90 -43.94 -32.11
C ASP A 368 -14.35 -44.96 -31.03
N ARG A 369 -15.11 -44.39 -30.07
CA ARG A 369 -15.91 -44.98 -28.96
C ARG A 369 -15.25 -45.51 -27.68
N ASP A 370 -15.58 -44.80 -26.60
CA ASP A 370 -16.03 -45.28 -25.28
C ASP A 370 -15.99 -46.80 -24.98
N SER A 371 -15.36 -47.18 -23.86
CA SER A 371 -16.09 -47.27 -22.57
C SER A 371 -15.30 -47.94 -21.41
N LYS A 372 -15.77 -47.64 -20.19
CA LYS A 372 -15.51 -48.29 -18.87
C LYS A 372 -15.08 -49.78 -18.97
N LYS A 373 -14.24 -50.36 -18.09
CA LYS A 373 -14.44 -50.50 -16.62
C LYS A 373 -13.41 -51.50 -16.04
N THR A 374 -12.98 -51.29 -14.78
CA THR A 374 -12.51 -52.34 -13.80
C THR A 374 -11.29 -53.22 -14.15
N LYS A 375 -10.61 -53.93 -13.23
CA LYS A 375 -10.34 -53.86 -11.76
C LYS A 375 -9.54 -55.14 -11.39
N LYS A 376 -8.69 -55.07 -10.34
CA LYS A 376 -7.88 -56.14 -9.66
C LYS A 376 -6.38 -56.05 -9.98
N GLU A 377 -5.51 -55.92 -8.98
CA GLU A 377 -5.11 -56.94 -7.97
C GLU A 377 -4.45 -58.15 -8.65
N LYS A 378 -3.29 -58.69 -8.21
CA LYS A 378 -2.82 -58.81 -6.82
C LYS A 378 -1.35 -59.28 -6.74
N LEU A 379 -0.80 -59.25 -5.51
CA LEU A 379 0.29 -60.10 -4.97
C LEU A 379 1.78 -59.77 -5.27
N SER A 380 2.41 -59.19 -4.24
CA SER A 380 3.78 -59.44 -3.74
C SER A 380 4.04 -60.93 -3.43
N PRO A 381 5.29 -61.47 -3.24
CA PRO A 381 6.15 -61.09 -2.08
C PRO A 381 7.69 -61.32 -2.18
N ARG A 382 8.39 -61.00 -1.07
CA ARG A 382 9.68 -61.54 -0.57
C ARG A 382 10.95 -61.03 -1.29
N ALA A 383 11.82 -60.20 -0.69
CA ALA A 383 12.61 -60.28 0.56
C ALA A 383 13.84 -61.21 0.50
N GLY A 384 15.04 -60.62 0.70
CA GLY A 384 16.33 -61.32 0.79
C GLY A 384 17.47 -60.32 1.07
N ASN A 385 18.14 -60.47 2.22
CA ASN A 385 19.27 -59.62 2.64
C ASN A 385 20.59 -60.07 1.98
N LEU A 386 21.57 -59.16 1.84
CA LEU A 386 22.91 -59.33 2.44
C LEU A 386 23.73 -58.02 2.42
N GLU A 387 24.76 -57.98 3.25
CA GLU A 387 25.61 -56.82 3.58
C GLU A 387 26.77 -56.60 2.58
N LYS A 388 27.31 -55.36 2.46
CA LYS A 388 28.68 -54.99 2.93
C LYS A 388 29.19 -53.59 2.52
N SER A 389 29.85 -52.95 3.49
CA SER A 389 31.02 -52.04 3.43
C SER A 389 31.01 -50.70 2.66
N SER A 390 31.65 -49.72 3.31
CA SER A 390 31.97 -48.34 2.89
C SER A 390 33.07 -48.24 1.82
N PRO A 391 33.32 -47.01 1.31
CA PRO A 391 34.58 -46.35 1.69
C PRO A 391 34.48 -44.84 2.02
N HIS A 392 35.56 -44.32 2.61
CA HIS A 392 35.74 -42.94 3.11
C HIS A 392 36.06 -41.88 2.01
N PRO A 393 35.97 -40.57 2.32
CA PRO A 393 36.17 -39.47 1.37
C PRO A 393 37.65 -39.07 1.18
N LEU A 394 37.97 -38.50 0.01
CA LEU A 394 39.30 -37.96 -0.32
C LEU A 394 39.37 -36.43 -0.24
N LYS A 395 40.55 -35.95 0.18
CA LYS A 395 40.88 -34.57 0.52
C LYS A 395 41.22 -33.71 -0.70
N VAL A 396 40.91 -32.42 -0.65
CA VAL A 396 41.66 -31.36 -1.37
C VAL A 396 42.08 -30.26 -0.38
N LYS A 397 43.25 -29.66 -0.61
CA LYS A 397 44.07 -28.95 0.40
C LYS A 397 43.69 -27.48 0.58
N LYS A 398 43.87 -26.97 1.80
CA LYS A 398 44.16 -25.55 2.07
C LYS A 398 45.58 -25.21 1.56
N GLN A 399 45.75 -24.02 1.01
CA GLN A 399 47.01 -23.26 1.05
C GLN A 399 46.73 -21.91 1.72
N LEU A 400 47.78 -21.28 2.26
CA LEU A 400 47.71 -20.23 3.27
C LEU A 400 48.73 -19.12 2.99
N PHE A 401 48.36 -17.89 3.39
CA PHE A 401 49.22 -16.74 3.72
C PHE A 401 49.94 -16.00 2.57
N PRO A 402 50.35 -14.72 2.77
CA PRO A 402 50.46 -14.01 4.07
C PRO A 402 49.73 -12.66 4.21
N ASP A 403 49.41 -12.34 5.47
CA ASP A 403 49.30 -10.96 5.97
C ASP A 403 50.68 -10.31 6.07
N LEU A 404 50.78 -9.00 5.83
CA LEU A 404 51.95 -8.21 6.20
C LEU A 404 51.58 -6.75 6.56
N CYS A 405 51.46 -6.54 7.86
CA CYS A 405 51.68 -5.33 8.66
C CYS A 405 51.78 -3.94 7.96
N SER A 406 50.87 -3.06 8.38
CA SER A 406 51.10 -1.69 8.86
C SER A 406 52.26 -0.85 8.31
N LYS A 407 51.92 0.33 7.77
CA LYS A 407 52.66 1.58 8.05
C LYS A 407 51.79 2.81 7.84
N GLU A 408 51.96 3.78 8.74
CA GLU A 408 51.41 5.13 8.62
C GLU A 408 52.06 5.87 7.43
N TRP A 409 51.39 6.89 6.90
CA TRP A 409 52.01 8.18 6.64
C TRP A 409 50.95 9.29 6.62
N ALA A 410 51.34 10.44 7.17
CA ALA A 410 50.55 11.67 7.24
C ALA A 410 51.00 12.66 6.15
N GLU A 411 50.22 13.73 5.99
CA GLU A 411 50.50 14.91 5.16
C GLU A 411 50.48 14.67 3.62
N ALA A 412 50.12 15.63 2.76
CA ALA A 412 49.79 17.04 2.99
C ALA A 412 48.57 17.47 2.15
N VAL A 413 47.89 18.52 2.63
CA VAL A 413 46.82 19.25 1.93
C VAL A 413 47.43 20.25 0.92
N PRO A 414 46.91 20.35 -0.31
CA PRO A 414 47.03 21.56 -1.11
C PRO A 414 45.76 22.40 -0.93
N SER A 415 45.87 23.48 -0.16
CA SER A 415 44.86 24.52 -0.07
C SER A 415 44.83 25.36 -1.35
N CYS A 416 43.65 25.63 -1.90
CA CYS A 416 43.46 26.75 -2.83
C CYS A 416 42.24 27.55 -2.39
N GLU A 417 42.43 28.86 -2.21
CA GLU A 417 41.43 29.78 -1.67
C GLU A 417 40.55 30.40 -2.75
N SER A 418 39.46 31.03 -2.28
CA SER A 418 38.56 31.93 -3.00
C SER A 418 37.60 31.25 -4.00
N GLN A 419 36.38 31.77 -4.20
CA GLN A 419 35.90 33.12 -3.92
C GLN A 419 34.63 33.17 -3.07
N LYS A 420 34.53 34.23 -2.25
CA LYS A 420 33.31 34.60 -1.53
C LYS A 420 32.22 35.00 -2.53
N MET A 421 30.99 34.54 -2.32
CA MET A 421 29.81 35.23 -2.85
C MET A 421 28.94 35.69 -1.68
N VAL A 422 28.57 36.97 -1.71
CA VAL A 422 28.00 37.69 -0.57
C VAL A 422 26.50 37.43 -0.48
N THR A 423 26.02 36.87 0.63
CA THR A 423 24.59 36.85 0.95
C THR A 423 24.19 38.23 1.45
N VAL A 424 23.64 39.06 0.57
CA VAL A 424 23.03 40.35 0.95
C VAL A 424 21.69 40.08 1.62
N LEU A 425 21.62 40.34 2.93
CA LEU A 425 20.39 40.34 3.71
C LEU A 425 19.63 41.65 3.48
N THR A 426 18.61 41.64 2.63
CA THR A 426 17.60 42.71 2.55
C THR A 426 16.30 42.25 3.20
N ALA A 427 16.03 42.76 4.40
CA ALA A 427 14.70 42.72 5.00
C ALA A 427 13.81 43.83 4.40
N PRO A 428 12.49 43.61 4.33
CA PRO A 428 11.52 44.70 4.46
C PRO A 428 10.79 44.66 5.80
N LEU A 429 10.50 45.85 6.32
CA LEU A 429 9.55 46.10 7.41
C LEU A 429 8.18 45.47 7.07
N GLY A 430 7.35 45.03 8.01
CA GLY A 430 7.28 45.41 9.42
C GLY A 430 5.98 46.16 9.70
N PHE A 431 4.85 45.44 9.71
CA PHE A 431 3.58 45.93 10.23
C PHE A 431 2.97 44.88 11.17
N SER A 432 2.60 45.33 12.37
CA SER A 432 2.07 44.49 13.45
C SER A 432 0.59 44.82 13.66
N VAL A 433 -0.27 43.81 13.59
CA VAL A 433 -1.66 43.90 14.08
C VAL A 433 -1.89 42.73 15.03
N GLN A 434 -2.09 43.07 16.31
CA GLN A 434 -2.54 42.10 17.30
C GLN A 434 -4.04 41.82 17.10
N LEU A 435 -4.42 40.55 17.02
CA LEU A 435 -5.80 40.12 17.25
C LEU A 435 -5.80 39.11 18.39
N LYS A 436 -6.49 39.46 19.47
CA LYS A 436 -6.69 38.59 20.64
C LYS A 436 -7.80 37.60 20.32
N PHE A 437 -7.65 36.37 20.81
CA PHE A 437 -8.77 35.44 20.92
C PHE A 437 -9.77 35.95 21.96
N ALA A 438 -11.06 35.76 21.67
CA ALA A 438 -12.14 35.78 22.63
C ALA A 438 -13.08 34.61 22.27
N ASP A 439 -13.48 33.84 23.27
CA ASP A 439 -14.56 32.86 23.17
C ASP A 439 -15.89 33.57 22.92
N GLU A 440 -16.85 32.92 22.26
CA GLU A 440 -18.28 33.06 22.60
C GLU A 440 -19.07 31.78 22.29
N GLU A 441 -19.86 31.37 23.27
CA GLU A 441 -20.94 30.39 23.13
C GLU A 441 -22.16 31.08 22.50
N PHE A 442 -22.91 30.39 21.64
CA PHE A 442 -24.20 30.88 21.16
C PHE A 442 -25.37 30.06 21.73
N LEU A 443 -26.12 30.69 22.64
CA LEU A 443 -27.47 30.28 23.04
C LEU A 443 -28.53 31.08 22.25
N SER A 444 -29.72 30.49 22.14
CA SER A 444 -30.84 30.96 21.31
C SER A 444 -31.46 32.29 21.74
N PRO A 445 -32.09 33.05 20.82
CA PRO A 445 -33.04 34.10 21.16
C PRO A 445 -34.50 33.60 21.14
N GLU A 446 -35.25 33.96 22.18
CA GLU A 446 -36.73 34.00 22.19
C GLU A 446 -37.18 35.42 22.61
N THR A 447 -38.51 35.66 22.60
CA THR A 447 -39.23 36.90 23.00
C THR A 447 -39.12 38.10 22.04
N ARG A 448 -40.16 38.93 21.80
CA ARG A 448 -41.51 39.03 22.43
C ARG A 448 -42.55 39.72 21.51
N GLU A 449 -43.82 39.59 21.95
CA GLU A 449 -45.03 40.46 21.77
C GLU A 449 -46.12 39.80 20.91
N GLU A 450 -47.34 39.42 21.36
CA GLU A 450 -48.33 39.73 22.43
C GLU A 450 -49.65 40.26 21.84
N ILE A 451 -50.77 40.02 22.56
CA ILE A 451 -52.18 40.41 22.26
C ILE A 451 -52.85 39.58 21.14
N GLY A 452 -54.05 38.99 21.29
CA GLY A 452 -54.91 38.80 22.47
C GLY A 452 -56.33 38.31 22.12
N LEU A 453 -57.00 37.62 23.07
CA LEU A 453 -58.43 37.24 23.15
C LEU A 453 -59.09 36.33 22.07
N GLY A 454 -59.83 35.32 22.55
CA GLY A 454 -61.15 34.96 21.98
C GLY A 454 -61.40 33.50 21.54
N SER A 455 -62.09 32.72 22.37
CA SER A 455 -62.87 31.52 21.98
C SER A 455 -64.38 31.85 22.09
N PRO A 456 -65.34 30.98 21.70
CA PRO A 456 -65.32 29.75 20.86
C PRO A 456 -66.39 29.79 19.71
N LEU A 457 -66.58 28.70 18.94
CA LEU A 457 -67.90 28.06 18.61
C LEU A 457 -67.84 26.98 17.49
N ILE A 458 -68.79 26.03 17.54
CA ILE A 458 -68.89 24.75 16.78
C ILE A 458 -70.40 24.49 16.56
N PRO A 459 -70.97 24.17 15.36
CA PRO A 459 -70.96 22.80 14.79
C PRO A 459 -71.21 22.58 13.25
N ARG A 460 -70.91 21.35 12.76
CA ARG A 460 -71.77 20.41 11.94
C ARG A 460 -70.95 19.49 11.01
N GLU A 461 -70.98 18.16 11.23
CA GLU A 461 -71.76 17.09 10.50
C GLU A 461 -70.98 16.58 9.25
N ASP A 462 -70.94 15.31 8.85
CA ASP A 462 -71.64 14.05 9.24
C ASP A 462 -70.72 12.82 8.92
N SER A 463 -70.58 11.81 9.79
CA SER A 463 -71.28 10.50 9.82
C SER A 463 -70.72 9.37 8.92
N ASP A 464 -70.06 8.36 9.53
CA ASP A 464 -70.55 6.96 9.62
C ASP A 464 -69.51 5.93 10.16
N GLY A 465 -69.98 4.93 10.92
CA GLY A 465 -69.20 3.81 11.47
C GLY A 465 -69.37 2.49 10.68
N PRO A 466 -69.05 1.29 11.23
CA PRO A 466 -69.37 0.88 12.60
C PRO A 466 -68.30 0.06 13.39
N ALA A 467 -68.73 -0.34 14.59
CA ALA A 467 -68.09 -1.05 15.71
C ALA A 467 -67.51 -2.49 15.40
N ALA A 468 -66.90 -3.27 16.32
CA ALA A 468 -67.09 -3.29 17.79
C ALA A 468 -66.00 -4.02 18.63
N ALA A 469 -66.00 -3.67 19.93
CA ALA A 469 -65.70 -4.45 21.16
C ALA A 469 -64.32 -5.15 21.36
N GLY A 470 -63.76 -5.21 22.58
CA GLY A 470 -64.16 -4.58 23.84
C GLY A 470 -63.41 -5.09 25.09
N ASN A 471 -63.40 -4.27 26.17
CA ASN A 471 -62.99 -4.51 27.57
C ASN A 471 -61.51 -4.86 27.85
N GLN A 472 -60.72 -4.07 28.60
CA GLN A 472 -60.84 -3.53 29.97
C GLN A 472 -60.65 -4.54 31.12
N SER A 473 -59.58 -4.35 31.90
CA SER A 473 -59.67 -4.12 33.35
C SER A 473 -58.35 -3.55 33.90
N ALA A 474 -58.45 -2.66 34.88
CA ALA A 474 -57.32 -2.17 35.67
C ALA A 474 -57.36 -2.83 37.07
N TRP A 475 -56.35 -2.59 37.92
CA TRP A 475 -56.54 -2.04 39.28
C TRP A 475 -55.18 -1.76 39.99
N ILE A 476 -55.26 -1.11 41.15
CA ILE A 476 -54.19 -0.37 41.87
C ILE A 476 -53.58 -1.22 43.01
N GLY A 477 -52.33 -0.93 43.41
CA GLY A 477 -51.74 -1.45 44.66
C GLY A 477 -50.43 -0.76 45.08
N HIS A 478 -50.40 -0.16 46.27
CA HIS A 478 -49.27 0.60 46.84
C HIS A 478 -48.30 -0.26 47.71
N GLY A 479 -47.04 0.20 47.82
CA GLY A 479 -46.41 0.46 49.12
C GLY A 479 -45.62 -0.66 49.83
N SER A 480 -44.33 -0.37 50.12
CA SER A 480 -43.41 -1.19 50.92
C SER A 480 -43.69 -1.15 52.44
N PRO A 481 -43.00 -1.98 53.25
CA PRO A 481 -42.01 -1.36 54.13
C PRO A 481 -40.66 -2.11 54.32
N LEU A 482 -39.73 -1.37 54.91
CA LEU A 482 -38.41 -1.69 55.52
C LEU A 482 -38.52 -2.79 56.62
N SER A 483 -37.46 -3.43 57.16
CA SER A 483 -36.00 -3.53 56.91
C SER A 483 -35.41 -4.62 57.84
N HIS A 484 -34.20 -5.14 57.57
CA HIS A 484 -33.26 -5.58 58.64
C HIS A 484 -31.82 -5.68 58.10
N SER A 485 -30.83 -5.39 58.95
CA SER A 485 -29.42 -5.20 58.55
C SER A 485 -28.49 -6.36 58.93
N SER A 486 -27.40 -6.54 58.19
CA SER A 486 -26.11 -6.94 58.78
C SER A 486 -24.93 -6.29 58.03
N LYS A 487 -23.81 -6.08 58.72
CA LYS A 487 -22.66 -5.27 58.28
C LYS A 487 -21.55 -6.12 57.65
N ALA A 488 -20.86 -5.59 56.65
CA ALA A 488 -19.45 -5.88 56.35
C ALA A 488 -18.77 -4.62 55.77
N ALA A 489 -17.45 -4.48 55.95
CA ALA A 489 -16.70 -3.23 55.83
C ALA A 489 -16.19 -2.91 54.39
N PRO A 490 -15.81 -1.65 54.09
CA PRO A 490 -15.45 -1.22 52.74
C PRO A 490 -13.95 -1.36 52.44
N LEU A 491 -13.60 -1.75 51.22
CA LEU A 491 -12.25 -1.57 50.67
C LEU A 491 -12.27 -1.04 49.24
N LEU A 492 -11.47 0.00 49.06
CA LEU A 492 -11.26 0.85 47.89
C LEU A 492 -11.46 0.19 46.51
N GLY A 493 -12.33 0.82 45.72
CA GLY A 493 -12.17 0.87 44.28
C GLY A 493 -12.55 2.26 43.76
N THR A 494 -11.63 2.95 43.07
CA THR A 494 -11.87 3.92 41.96
C THR A 494 -10.60 4.68 41.56
N GLU A 495 -9.75 4.09 40.72
CA GLU A 495 -8.84 4.89 39.84
C GLU A 495 -8.69 4.28 38.43
N SER A 496 -8.68 2.95 38.28
CA SER A 496 -8.40 2.28 36.99
C SER A 496 -9.50 2.33 35.92
N ARG A 497 -10.73 2.77 36.24
CA ARG A 497 -11.85 2.89 35.26
C ARG A 497 -11.95 4.25 34.56
N GLY A 498 -11.24 5.27 35.02
CA GLY A 498 -11.31 6.62 34.43
C GLY A 498 -10.50 6.78 33.13
N LEU A 499 -9.41 6.03 32.98
CA LEU A 499 -8.51 6.14 31.83
C LEU A 499 -9.04 5.43 30.57
N SER A 500 -9.68 4.27 30.73
CA SER A 500 -10.21 3.48 29.61
C SER A 500 -11.43 4.10 28.92
N LEU A 501 -12.24 4.91 29.61
CA LEU A 501 -13.33 5.66 28.98
C LEU A 501 -12.86 6.89 28.18
N LYS A 502 -11.72 7.51 28.53
CA LYS A 502 -11.18 8.66 27.78
C LYS A 502 -10.73 8.31 26.36
N TYR A 503 -10.28 7.06 26.14
CA TYR A 503 -9.92 6.57 24.79
C TYR A 503 -11.11 6.15 23.93
N LEU A 504 -12.30 5.93 24.51
CA LEU A 504 -13.50 5.49 23.78
C LEU A 504 -14.37 6.63 23.25
N LEU A 505 -14.12 7.88 23.70
CA LEU A 505 -14.91 9.06 23.31
C LEU A 505 -14.13 10.10 22.50
N THR A 506 -12.85 9.85 22.21
CA THR A 506 -12.12 10.63 21.21
C THR A 506 -12.52 10.14 19.82
N PRO A 507 -13.07 10.98 18.92
CA PRO A 507 -13.12 10.66 17.51
C PRO A 507 -11.69 10.37 17.05
N VAL A 508 -11.47 9.22 16.41
CA VAL A 508 -10.14 8.90 15.90
C VAL A 508 -9.90 9.76 14.66
N ASN A 509 -9.31 10.94 14.87
CA ASN A 509 -8.84 11.83 13.81
C ASN A 509 -7.63 11.19 13.10
N PHE A 510 -7.92 10.19 12.28
CA PHE A 510 -6.96 9.29 11.64
C PHE A 510 -6.25 9.91 10.43
N PHE A 511 -5.96 11.22 10.48
CA PHE A 511 -5.31 11.99 9.41
C PHE A 511 -4.53 13.20 9.98
N GLN A 512 -3.38 12.95 10.63
CA GLN A 512 -2.34 13.97 10.82
C GLN A 512 -0.96 13.41 11.26
N ALA A 513 -0.62 12.20 10.83
CA ALA A 513 0.78 11.78 10.84
C ALA A 513 1.49 12.45 9.65
N GLU A 514 2.02 13.67 9.87
CA GLU A 514 2.91 14.33 8.91
C GLU A 514 4.22 13.53 8.82
N PHE A 515 4.26 12.57 7.89
CA PHE A 515 5.43 11.77 7.54
C PHE A 515 6.43 12.59 6.70
N CYS A 516 6.98 13.64 7.30
CA CYS A 516 8.21 14.28 6.85
C CYS A 516 9.41 13.35 7.09
N SER A 517 10.43 13.38 6.23
CA SER A 517 11.75 12.76 6.44
C SER A 517 12.28 13.07 7.82
N ARG A 518 12.09 14.28 8.36
CA ARG A 518 12.59 14.60 9.70
C ARG A 518 11.94 13.75 10.80
N SER A 519 10.63 13.46 10.72
CA SER A 519 9.97 12.57 11.67
C SER A 519 10.30 11.11 11.37
N PHE A 520 10.30 10.71 10.10
CA PHE A 520 10.62 9.33 9.68
C PHE A 520 12.08 8.94 9.94
N ASP A 521 13.06 9.80 9.68
CA ASP A 521 14.48 9.55 9.93
C ASP A 521 14.77 9.52 11.44
N GLN A 522 14.11 10.36 12.26
CA GLN A 522 14.15 10.23 13.72
C GLN A 522 13.58 8.88 14.18
N GLN A 523 12.57 8.36 13.49
CA GLN A 523 11.92 7.07 13.77
C GLN A 523 12.80 5.88 13.34
N VAL A 524 13.46 5.97 12.19
CA VAL A 524 14.51 5.07 11.70
C VAL A 524 15.71 5.07 12.65
N GLU A 525 16.18 6.24 13.09
CA GLU A 525 17.24 6.36 14.10
C GLU A 525 16.83 5.74 15.44
N LYS A 526 15.61 6.01 15.93
CA LYS A 526 15.06 5.43 17.16
C LYS A 526 15.01 3.91 17.05
N TYR A 527 14.58 3.37 15.90
CA TYR A 527 14.59 1.94 15.62
C TYR A 527 16.01 1.36 15.64
N HIS A 528 16.98 1.99 14.98
CA HIS A 528 18.38 1.53 14.99
C HIS A 528 19.04 1.63 16.36
N LYS A 529 18.78 2.69 17.14
CA LYS A 529 19.22 2.82 18.54
C LYS A 529 18.64 1.72 19.42
N LEU A 530 17.35 1.40 19.25
CA LEU A 530 16.66 0.34 20.01
C LEU A 530 17.12 -1.08 19.61
N LEU A 531 17.42 -1.31 18.33
CA LEU A 531 18.08 -2.54 17.87
C LEU A 531 19.46 -2.70 18.51
N LYS A 532 20.29 -1.65 18.49
CA LYS A 532 21.63 -1.67 19.08
C LYS A 532 21.58 -1.93 20.58
N TYR A 533 20.67 -1.25 21.30
CA TYR A 533 20.46 -1.48 22.73
C TYR A 533 20.09 -2.93 23.06
N ARG A 534 19.22 -3.58 22.27
CA ARG A 534 18.86 -4.99 22.44
C ARG A 534 19.96 -5.98 22.03
N GLN A 535 20.92 -5.57 21.19
CA GLN A 535 22.12 -6.36 20.90
C GLN A 535 23.17 -6.26 22.01
N GLU A 536 23.24 -5.11 22.68
CA GLU A 536 24.15 -4.85 23.80
C GLU A 536 23.60 -5.36 25.13
N ASN A 537 22.28 -5.50 25.27
CA ASN A 537 21.58 -6.04 26.44
C ASN A 537 20.58 -7.15 26.03
N PRO A 538 21.05 -8.39 25.82
CA PRO A 538 20.17 -9.54 25.68
C PRO A 538 19.69 -10.02 27.06
N ASP A 539 18.42 -9.78 27.36
CA ASP A 539 17.68 -10.46 28.45
C ASP A 539 17.38 -11.93 28.11
#